data_AF-A0A0W0VR33-F1
#
_entry.id   AF-A0A0W0VR33-F1
#
_cell.length_a   1.000
_cell.length_b   1.000
_cell.length_c   1.000
_cell.angle_alpha   90.00
_cell.angle_beta   90.00
_cell.angle_gamma   90.00
#
_symmetry.space_group_name_H-M   'P 1'
#
loop_
_entity.id
_entity.type
_entity.pdbx_description
1 polymer ?
#
loop_
_entity_poly.entity_id
_entity_poly.type
_entity_poly.pdbx_seq_one_letter_code
_entity_poly.pdbx_strand_id
1 'polypeptide(L)'
;MKEKYVKLKEKTNPDLRNQLDKLYQVVYQALDASVHHQYDYKLPERKILSQNTPPHVQAVNQMLDRKEVELSYESRRLIELQHRIVEKTTCRQTKVYRDAIFEAKIADSFKRQDEKTLQQYSKLPLTEENIAKCKEQRGFDLVGHRAHMLFGMFKQAANPYDAIDDTLGQGARYDYKEMDFEKKFKF
;
A
#
# COMPACT_ATOMS: atom_id res chain seq x y z
N MET A 1 19.72 13.23 21.08
CA MET A 1 18.87 12.59 20.04
C MET A 1 17.46 13.18 19.95
N LYS A 2 16.71 13.33 21.06
CA LYS A 2 15.32 13.84 21.02
C LYS A 2 15.17 15.21 20.36
N GLU A 3 16.06 16.17 20.62
CA GLU A 3 15.96 17.52 20.03
C GLU A 3 16.22 17.55 18.52
N LYS A 4 17.21 16.79 18.04
CA LYS A 4 17.48 16.65 16.59
C LYS A 4 16.31 16.00 15.87
N TYR A 5 15.68 14.99 16.47
CA TYR A 5 14.50 14.33 15.94
C TYR A 5 13.32 15.30 15.81
N VAL A 6 13.04 16.09 16.84
CA VAL A 6 11.95 17.10 16.82
C VAL A 6 12.20 18.14 15.73
N LYS A 7 13.42 18.73 15.68
CA LYS A 7 13.79 19.70 14.65
C LYS A 7 13.70 19.13 13.24
N LEU A 8 14.12 17.88 13.04
CA LEU A 8 13.99 17.21 11.75
C LEU A 8 12.53 16.99 11.38
N LYS A 9 11.70 16.52 12.31
CA LYS A 9 10.26 16.29 12.09
C LYS A 9 9.54 17.57 11.67
N GLU A 10 9.85 18.71 12.30
CA GLU A 10 9.31 20.02 11.95
C GLU A 10 9.76 20.45 10.54
N LYS A 11 11.05 20.38 10.24
CA LYS A 11 11.61 20.80 8.94
C LYS A 11 11.19 19.93 7.76
N THR A 12 10.88 18.66 8.02
CA THR A 12 10.55 17.68 6.99
C THR A 12 9.06 17.36 6.91
N ASN A 13 8.22 18.05 7.68
CA ASN A 13 6.78 17.90 7.54
C ASN A 13 6.38 18.33 6.13
N PRO A 14 5.88 17.40 5.28
CA PRO A 14 5.59 17.74 3.91
C PRO A 14 4.36 18.65 3.85
N ASP A 15 4.42 19.69 3.02
CA ASP A 15 3.29 20.58 2.80
C ASP A 15 2.10 19.81 2.19
N LEU A 16 0.87 20.18 2.56
CA LEU A 16 -0.35 19.48 2.11
C LEU A 16 -0.47 19.47 0.59
N ARG A 17 -0.16 20.58 -0.10
CA ARG A 17 -0.23 20.68 -1.55
C ARG A 17 0.74 19.71 -2.22
N ASN A 18 1.97 19.65 -1.72
CA ASN A 18 2.97 18.71 -2.21
C ASN A 18 2.54 17.25 -2.01
N GLN A 19 1.92 16.94 -0.86
CA GLN A 19 1.37 15.60 -0.63
C GLN A 19 0.23 15.25 -1.60
N LEU A 20 -0.65 16.20 -1.92
CA LEU A 20 -1.73 16.01 -2.89
C LEU A 20 -1.19 15.82 -4.30
N ASP A 21 -0.20 16.63 -4.72
CA ASP A 21 0.44 16.50 -6.04
C ASP A 21 1.13 15.14 -6.20
N LYS A 22 1.85 14.69 -5.16
CA LYS A 22 2.48 13.35 -5.15
C LYS A 22 1.45 12.23 -5.15
N LEU A 23 0.36 12.38 -4.39
CA LEU A 23 -0.74 11.40 -4.38
C LEU A 23 -1.39 11.29 -5.75
N TYR A 24 -1.67 12.42 -6.39
CA TYR A 24 -2.16 12.45 -7.76
C TYR A 24 -1.20 11.72 -8.71
N GLN A 25 0.10 11.99 -8.63
CA GLN A 25 1.09 11.29 -9.47
C GLN A 25 1.11 9.78 -9.23
N VAL A 26 1.08 9.32 -7.97
CA VAL A 26 1.04 7.89 -7.65
C VAL A 26 -0.22 7.24 -8.19
N VAL A 27 -1.39 7.84 -7.96
CA VAL A 27 -2.68 7.31 -8.42
C VAL A 27 -2.77 7.33 -9.95
N TYR A 28 -2.36 8.42 -10.58
CA TYR A 28 -2.32 8.55 -12.03
C TYR A 28 -1.44 7.47 -12.66
N GLN A 29 -0.22 7.26 -12.15
CA GLN A 29 0.69 6.22 -12.65
C GLN A 29 0.12 4.80 -12.46
N ALA A 30 -0.57 4.55 -11.34
CA ALA A 30 -1.26 3.29 -11.13
C ALA A 30 -2.40 3.07 -12.15
N LEU A 31 -3.15 4.12 -12.50
CA LEU A 31 -4.27 4.03 -13.43
C LEU A 31 -3.82 3.96 -14.90
N ASP A 32 -2.83 4.77 -15.29
CA ASP A 32 -2.26 4.80 -16.63
C ASP A 32 -1.51 3.49 -16.95
N ALA A 33 -0.85 2.92 -15.94
CA ALA A 33 -0.14 1.64 -16.02
C ALA A 33 0.88 1.57 -17.18
N SER A 34 1.44 2.70 -17.59
CA SER A 34 2.50 2.75 -18.60
C SER A 34 3.83 2.25 -18.03
N VAL A 35 4.27 1.11 -18.54
CA VAL A 35 5.52 0.46 -18.11
C VAL A 35 6.53 0.54 -19.24
N HIS A 36 7.70 1.10 -18.96
CA HIS A 36 8.81 1.03 -19.91
C HIS A 36 9.52 -0.30 -19.76
N HIS A 37 9.31 -1.22 -20.71
CA HIS A 37 9.82 -2.60 -20.66
C HIS A 37 11.36 -2.71 -20.63
N GLN A 38 12.08 -1.66 -21.02
CA GLN A 38 13.54 -1.59 -21.03
C GLN A 38 14.11 -0.71 -19.90
N TYR A 39 13.30 -0.34 -18.91
CA TYR A 39 13.77 0.50 -17.81
C TYR A 39 14.78 -0.26 -16.94
N ASP A 40 15.97 0.31 -16.78
CA ASP A 40 16.98 -0.22 -15.88
C ASP A 40 16.78 0.38 -14.48
N TYR A 41 16.42 -0.48 -13.54
CA TYR A 41 16.12 -0.09 -12.16
C TYR A 41 17.40 0.28 -11.43
N LYS A 42 17.44 1.48 -10.84
CA LYS A 42 18.57 1.95 -10.04
C LYS A 42 18.63 1.24 -8.69
N LEU A 43 17.47 0.98 -8.07
CA LEU A 43 17.37 0.36 -6.76
C LEU A 43 17.09 -1.16 -6.87
N PRO A 44 17.98 -2.02 -6.34
CA PRO A 44 17.81 -3.48 -6.41
C PRO A 44 16.48 -3.98 -5.83
N GLU A 45 15.97 -3.34 -4.78
CA GLU A 45 14.72 -3.71 -4.13
C GLU A 45 13.51 -3.53 -5.06
N ARG A 46 13.55 -2.53 -5.94
CA ARG A 46 12.48 -2.21 -6.90
C ARG A 46 12.47 -3.19 -8.08
N LYS A 47 13.66 -3.64 -8.51
CA LYS A 47 13.82 -4.65 -9.55
C LYS A 47 13.09 -5.94 -9.19
N ILE A 48 13.20 -6.39 -7.94
CA ILE A 48 12.54 -7.63 -7.46
C ILE A 48 11.01 -7.51 -7.55
N LEU A 49 10.45 -6.37 -7.16
CA LEU A 49 9.01 -6.10 -7.26
C LEU A 49 8.53 -6.12 -8.71
N SER A 50 9.31 -5.54 -9.63
CA SER A 50 8.88 -5.34 -11.02
C SER A 50 8.61 -6.63 -11.80
N GLN A 51 9.29 -7.73 -11.46
CA GLN A 51 9.23 -8.97 -12.23
C GLN A 51 7.94 -9.78 -12.00
N ASN A 52 7.30 -9.61 -10.85
CA ASN A 52 6.20 -10.46 -10.39
C ASN A 52 5.00 -9.65 -9.91
N THR A 53 4.77 -8.47 -10.47
CA THR A 53 3.66 -7.60 -10.08
C THR A 53 2.87 -7.13 -11.30
N PRO A 54 1.60 -6.76 -11.15
CA PRO A 54 0.79 -6.30 -12.27
C PRO A 54 1.27 -4.95 -12.82
N PRO A 55 0.94 -4.59 -14.08
CA PRO A 55 1.47 -3.39 -14.74
C PRO A 55 1.30 -2.08 -13.96
N HIS A 56 0.18 -1.89 -13.27
CA HIS A 56 -0.04 -0.69 -12.44
C HIS A 56 0.97 -0.56 -11.28
N VAL A 57 1.33 -1.69 -10.64
CA VAL A 57 2.36 -1.72 -9.59
C VAL A 57 3.75 -1.50 -10.19
N GLN A 58 4.01 -2.07 -11.38
CA GLN A 58 5.27 -1.84 -12.09
C GLN A 58 5.46 -0.37 -12.47
N ALA A 59 4.42 0.31 -12.98
CA ALA A 59 4.46 1.72 -13.36
C ALA A 59 4.77 2.62 -12.14
N VAL A 60 4.06 2.41 -11.02
CA VAL A 60 4.36 3.10 -9.76
C VAL A 60 5.78 2.81 -9.28
N ASN A 61 6.25 1.57 -9.39
CA ASN A 61 7.62 1.22 -9.02
C ASN A 61 8.68 1.91 -9.90
N GLN A 62 8.48 2.01 -11.21
CA GLN A 62 9.40 2.75 -12.10
C GLN A 62 9.42 4.24 -11.74
N MET A 63 8.25 4.85 -11.51
CA MET A 63 8.17 6.26 -11.13
C MET A 63 8.88 6.54 -9.81
N LEU A 64 8.71 5.68 -8.81
CA LEU A 64 9.35 5.84 -7.51
C LEU A 64 10.87 5.56 -7.56
N ASP A 65 11.33 4.63 -8.40
CA ASP A 65 12.75 4.38 -8.64
C ASP A 65 13.44 5.59 -9.30
N ARG A 66 12.79 6.23 -10.28
CA ARG A 66 13.29 7.47 -10.91
C ARG A 66 13.47 8.61 -9.91
N LYS A 67 12.67 8.61 -8.84
CA LYS A 67 12.72 9.59 -7.76
C LYS A 67 13.61 9.15 -6.59
N GLU A 68 14.29 8.02 -6.72
CA GLU A 68 15.20 7.47 -5.72
C GLU A 68 14.52 7.26 -4.36
N VAL A 69 13.23 6.89 -4.40
CA VAL A 69 12.43 6.62 -3.21
C VAL A 69 12.62 5.16 -2.83
N GLU A 70 13.17 4.93 -1.64
CA GLU A 70 13.34 3.59 -1.11
C GLU A 70 12.01 3.02 -0.63
N LEU A 71 11.88 1.70 -0.73
CA LEU A 71 10.75 0.98 -0.19
C LEU A 71 11.25 0.03 0.90
N SER A 72 10.63 0.07 2.07
CA SER A 72 10.99 -0.86 3.13
C SER A 72 10.76 -2.31 2.68
N TYR A 73 11.59 -3.22 3.18
CA TYR A 73 11.42 -4.66 2.98
C TYR A 73 10.01 -5.14 3.35
N GLU A 74 9.42 -4.56 4.39
CA GLU A 74 8.08 -4.91 4.85
C GLU A 74 7.00 -4.52 3.83
N SER A 75 6.98 -3.26 3.39
CA SER A 75 6.03 -2.80 2.36
C SER A 75 6.16 -3.62 1.08
N ARG A 76 7.40 -3.88 0.66
CA ARG A 76 7.70 -4.71 -0.52
C ARG A 76 7.13 -6.12 -0.40
N ARG A 77 7.43 -6.80 0.71
CA ARG A 77 6.97 -8.16 0.98
C ARG A 77 5.44 -8.23 1.03
N LEU A 78 4.78 -7.24 1.60
CA LEU A 78 3.32 -7.20 1.69
C LEU A 78 2.67 -7.04 0.31
N ILE A 79 3.22 -6.19 -0.56
CA ILE A 79 2.76 -6.02 -1.95
C ILE A 79 2.93 -7.34 -2.73
N GLU A 80 4.11 -7.97 -2.65
CA GLU A 80 4.36 -9.27 -3.29
C GLU A 80 3.41 -10.36 -2.78
N LEU A 81 3.16 -10.39 -1.46
CA LEU A 81 2.31 -11.38 -0.82
C LEU A 81 0.82 -11.17 -1.18
N GLN A 82 0.35 -9.92 -1.21
CA GLN A 82 -0.99 -9.55 -1.65
C GLN A 82 -1.23 -10.11 -3.04
N HIS A 83 -0.34 -9.81 -3.99
CA HIS A 83 -0.47 -10.27 -5.37
C HIS A 83 -0.55 -11.80 -5.45
N ARG A 84 0.39 -12.52 -4.84
CA ARG A 84 0.39 -14.00 -4.84
C ARG A 84 -0.89 -14.60 -4.25
N ILE A 85 -1.41 -14.03 -3.18
CA ILE A 85 -2.62 -14.55 -2.52
C ILE A 85 -3.87 -14.22 -3.35
N VAL A 86 -3.94 -13.02 -3.90
CA VAL A 86 -5.05 -12.55 -4.72
C VAL A 86 -5.14 -13.34 -6.03
N GLU A 87 -4.01 -13.70 -6.65
CA GLU A 87 -3.97 -14.57 -7.83
C GLU A 87 -4.44 -16.00 -7.54
N LYS A 88 -4.02 -16.57 -6.41
CA LYS A 88 -4.38 -17.94 -6.01
C LYS A 88 -5.81 -18.06 -5.48
N THR A 89 -6.47 -16.96 -5.15
CA THR A 89 -7.82 -16.97 -4.58
C THR A 89 -8.86 -16.99 -5.69
N THR A 90 -9.58 -18.11 -5.81
CA THR A 90 -10.62 -18.32 -6.85
C THR A 90 -11.95 -17.66 -6.50
N CYS A 91 -12.33 -17.64 -5.21
CA CYS A 91 -13.56 -17.01 -4.76
C CYS A 91 -13.45 -15.48 -4.82
N ARG A 92 -14.33 -14.85 -5.61
CA ARG A 92 -14.35 -13.39 -5.81
C ARG A 92 -14.51 -12.60 -4.51
N GLN A 93 -15.44 -12.99 -3.64
CA GLN A 93 -15.67 -12.31 -2.35
C GLN A 93 -14.45 -12.41 -1.44
N THR A 94 -13.90 -13.62 -1.29
CA THR A 94 -12.68 -13.85 -0.50
C THR A 94 -11.48 -13.09 -1.06
N LYS A 95 -11.41 -12.95 -2.39
CA LYS A 95 -10.37 -12.17 -3.07
C LYS A 95 -10.46 -10.70 -2.67
N VAL A 96 -11.65 -10.07 -2.78
CA VAL A 96 -11.86 -8.66 -2.42
C VAL A 96 -11.58 -8.40 -0.94
N TYR A 97 -12.06 -9.27 -0.03
CA TYR A 97 -11.83 -9.12 1.41
C TYR A 97 -10.36 -9.22 1.78
N ARG A 98 -9.65 -10.24 1.27
CA ARG A 98 -8.21 -10.39 1.51
C ARG A 98 -7.43 -9.22 0.95
N ASP A 99 -7.80 -8.77 -0.24
CA ASP A 99 -7.18 -7.64 -0.91
C ASP A 99 -7.31 -6.36 -0.07
N ALA A 100 -8.50 -6.07 0.47
CA ALA A 100 -8.72 -4.93 1.38
C ALA A 100 -7.92 -5.03 2.69
N ILE A 101 -7.78 -6.22 3.30
CA ILE A 101 -6.91 -6.43 4.46
C ILE A 101 -5.45 -6.12 4.13
N PHE A 102 -4.99 -6.54 2.95
CA PHE A 102 -3.62 -6.27 2.52
C PHE A 102 -3.40 -4.77 2.26
N GLU A 103 -4.37 -4.06 1.67
CA GLU A 103 -4.29 -2.60 1.53
C GLU A 103 -4.07 -1.91 2.89
N ALA A 104 -4.82 -2.30 3.93
CA ALA A 104 -4.63 -1.76 5.27
C ALA A 104 -3.24 -2.08 5.84
N LYS A 105 -2.77 -3.33 5.69
CA LYS A 105 -1.43 -3.74 6.16
C LYS A 105 -0.30 -3.00 5.44
N ILE A 106 -0.44 -2.77 4.13
CA ILE A 106 0.54 -2.01 3.34
C ILE A 106 0.49 -0.55 3.75
N ALA A 107 -0.69 0.03 3.95
CA ALA A 107 -0.81 1.39 4.46
C ALA A 107 -0.11 1.55 5.81
N ASP A 108 -0.28 0.61 6.74
CA ASP A 108 0.38 0.61 8.04
C ASP A 108 1.90 0.42 7.97
N SER A 109 2.40 -0.33 6.98
CA SER A 109 3.85 -0.47 6.78
C SER A 109 4.46 0.84 6.29
N PHE A 110 3.78 1.59 5.42
CA PHE A 110 4.21 2.92 5.00
C PHE A 110 4.21 3.94 6.15
N LYS A 111 3.21 3.91 7.03
CA LYS A 111 3.19 4.75 8.23
C LYS A 111 4.38 4.48 9.15
N ARG A 112 4.71 3.19 9.37
CA ARG A 112 5.90 2.78 10.14
C ARG A 112 7.21 3.12 9.42
N GLN A 113 7.21 3.14 8.08
CA GLN A 113 8.35 3.56 7.28
C GLN A 113 8.65 5.05 7.49
N ASP A 114 7.65 5.94 7.50
CA ASP A 114 7.83 7.38 7.81
C ASP A 114 8.56 7.60 9.14
N GLU A 115 8.15 6.86 10.18
CA GLU A 115 8.78 6.92 11.51
C GLU A 115 10.23 6.41 11.49
N LYS A 116 10.49 5.31 10.77
CA LYS A 116 11.84 4.77 10.61
C LYS A 116 12.74 5.72 9.82
N THR A 117 12.22 6.35 8.76
CA THR A 117 12.91 7.38 7.96
C THR A 117 13.36 8.51 8.87
N LEU A 118 12.46 9.05 9.72
CA LEU A 118 12.82 10.07 10.71
C LEU A 118 13.93 9.60 11.67
N GLN A 119 13.82 8.38 12.19
CA GLN A 119 14.82 7.84 13.11
C GLN A 119 16.20 7.69 12.44
N GLN A 120 16.24 7.19 11.20
CA GLN A 120 17.47 7.03 10.43
C GLN A 120 18.15 8.38 10.16
N TYR A 121 17.42 9.35 9.63
CA TYR A 121 17.97 10.67 9.32
C TYR A 121 18.29 11.50 10.57
N SER A 122 17.64 11.23 11.72
CA SER A 122 18.01 11.87 12.98
C SER A 122 19.39 11.48 13.51
N LYS A 123 19.94 10.35 13.04
CA LYS A 123 21.30 9.89 13.34
C LYS A 123 22.35 10.56 12.44
N LEU A 124 21.94 11.12 11.31
CA LEU A 124 22.81 11.80 10.36
C LEU A 124 23.03 13.28 10.74
N PRO A 125 24.07 13.94 10.18
CA PRO A 125 24.24 15.38 10.29
C PRO A 125 23.06 16.12 9.65
N LEU A 126 22.58 17.20 10.29
CA LEU A 126 21.49 18.05 9.80
C LEU A 126 21.97 19.00 8.71
N THR A 127 22.40 18.46 7.57
CA THR A 127 22.71 19.21 6.35
C THR A 127 21.43 19.45 5.55
N GLU A 128 21.42 20.47 4.69
CA GLU A 128 20.28 20.76 3.81
C GLU A 128 19.97 19.58 2.88
N GLU A 129 21.00 18.90 2.37
CA GLU A 129 20.86 17.70 1.54
C GLU A 129 20.13 16.56 2.27
N ASN A 130 20.54 16.25 3.50
CA ASN A 130 19.92 15.19 4.30
C ASN A 130 18.48 15.55 4.67
N ILE A 131 18.21 16.82 4.95
CA ILE A 131 16.86 17.31 5.22
C ILE A 131 15.98 17.18 3.96
N ALA A 132 16.50 17.52 2.79
CA ALA A 132 15.78 17.41 1.52
C ALA A 132 15.45 15.95 1.18
N LYS A 133 16.43 15.03 1.27
CA LYS A 133 16.23 13.59 1.06
C LYS A 133 15.22 13.00 2.05
N CYS A 134 15.34 13.35 3.32
CA CYS A 134 14.37 12.93 4.35
C CYS A 134 12.96 13.44 4.02
N LYS A 135 12.81 14.72 3.68
CA LYS A 135 11.51 15.32 3.32
C LYS A 135 10.90 14.64 2.10
N GLU A 136 11.71 14.31 1.09
CA GLU A 136 11.23 13.65 -0.12
C GLU A 136 10.73 12.24 0.16
N GLN A 137 11.54 11.43 0.87
CA GLN A 137 11.20 10.06 1.26
C GLN A 137 9.94 10.03 2.15
N ARG A 138 9.90 10.85 3.21
CA ARG A 138 8.73 10.97 4.09
C ARG A 138 7.47 11.39 3.33
N GLY A 139 7.62 12.30 2.36
CA GLY A 139 6.53 12.70 1.48
C GLY A 139 5.92 11.52 0.74
N PHE A 140 6.75 10.60 0.23
CA PHE A 140 6.26 9.38 -0.42
C PHE A 140 5.77 8.31 0.55
N ASP A 141 6.37 8.18 1.73
CA ASP A 141 5.89 7.26 2.77
C ASP A 141 4.45 7.62 3.18
N LEU A 142 4.18 8.90 3.43
CA LEU A 142 2.83 9.39 3.76
C LEU A 142 1.85 9.26 2.60
N VAL A 143 2.31 9.50 1.37
CA VAL A 143 1.48 9.31 0.16
C VAL A 143 1.16 7.84 -0.05
N GLY A 144 2.12 6.93 0.16
CA GLY A 144 1.90 5.49 0.10
C GLY A 144 0.83 5.05 1.10
N HIS A 145 0.91 5.53 2.35
CA HIS A 145 -0.14 5.29 3.35
C HIS A 145 -1.52 5.73 2.85
N ARG A 146 -1.64 6.97 2.35
CA ARG A 146 -2.92 7.53 1.87
C ARG A 146 -3.46 6.81 0.64
N ALA A 147 -2.60 6.49 -0.33
CA ALA A 147 -2.99 5.79 -1.54
C ALA A 147 -3.58 4.41 -1.21
N HIS A 148 -2.89 3.63 -0.37
CA HIS A 148 -3.36 2.30 0.04
C HIS A 148 -4.61 2.37 0.93
N MET A 149 -4.76 3.39 1.78
CA MET A 149 -6.03 3.63 2.48
C MET A 149 -7.18 3.90 1.51
N LEU A 150 -6.98 4.78 0.51
CA LEU A 150 -7.99 5.07 -0.51
C LEU A 150 -8.34 3.81 -1.31
N PHE A 151 -7.35 3.04 -1.78
CA PHE A 151 -7.59 1.80 -2.50
C PHE A 151 -8.33 0.76 -1.63
N GLY A 152 -7.98 0.63 -0.36
CA GLY A 152 -8.71 -0.20 0.59
C GLY A 152 -10.18 0.20 0.71
N MET A 153 -10.46 1.50 0.89
CA MET A 153 -11.83 2.03 0.96
C MET A 153 -12.61 1.78 -0.33
N PHE A 154 -12.02 2.02 -1.50
CA PHE A 154 -12.67 1.75 -2.79
C PHE A 154 -12.99 0.27 -2.96
N LYS A 155 -12.08 -0.63 -2.56
CA LYS A 155 -12.30 -2.09 -2.64
C LYS A 155 -13.41 -2.56 -1.70
N GLN A 156 -13.51 -1.98 -0.51
CA GLN A 156 -14.61 -2.25 0.43
C GLN A 156 -15.95 -1.71 -0.09
N ALA A 157 -15.98 -0.47 -0.59
CA ALA A 157 -17.18 0.15 -1.14
C ALA A 157 -17.72 -0.57 -2.40
N ALA A 158 -16.82 -1.17 -3.20
CA ALA A 158 -17.20 -2.00 -4.35
C ALA A 158 -17.88 -3.34 -3.95
N ASN A 159 -17.99 -3.63 -2.65
CA ASN A 159 -18.69 -4.79 -2.11
C ASN A 159 -19.84 -4.36 -1.16
N PRO A 160 -20.93 -3.77 -1.70
CA PRO A 160 -22.04 -3.25 -0.88
C PRO A 160 -22.82 -4.33 -0.12
N TYR A 161 -22.70 -5.61 -0.49
CA TYR A 161 -23.42 -6.71 0.16
C TYR A 161 -22.81 -7.16 1.51
N ASP A 162 -21.57 -6.75 1.84
CA ASP A 162 -20.96 -7.02 3.15
C ASP A 162 -21.03 -5.80 4.10
N ALA A 163 -21.34 -4.59 3.60
CA ALA A 163 -21.58 -3.42 4.45
C ALA A 163 -22.86 -3.54 5.30
N ILE A 164 -23.75 -4.47 4.94
CA ILE A 164 -24.98 -4.81 5.68
C ILE A 164 -24.70 -5.87 6.76
N ASP A 165 -23.63 -6.66 6.63
CA ASP A 165 -23.32 -7.76 7.54
C ASP A 165 -22.56 -7.34 8.81
N ASP A 166 -21.97 -6.14 8.85
CA ASP A 166 -21.46 -5.58 10.11
C ASP A 166 -22.59 -5.19 11.09
N THR A 167 -23.81 -5.00 10.60
CA THR A 167 -25.02 -4.83 11.45
C THR A 167 -25.80 -6.12 11.71
N LEU A 168 -25.51 -7.20 10.97
CA LEU A 168 -26.18 -8.49 11.08
C LEU A 168 -25.17 -9.63 11.28
N GLY A 169 -24.38 -9.51 12.34
CA GLY A 169 -23.90 -10.67 13.07
C GLY A 169 -22.47 -11.12 12.78
N GLN A 170 -21.58 -10.69 13.67
CA GLN A 170 -20.45 -11.50 14.17
C GLN A 170 -20.87 -12.90 14.73
N GLY A 171 -22.14 -13.31 14.61
CA GLY A 171 -22.65 -14.63 14.96
C GLY A 171 -23.41 -15.39 13.85
N ALA A 172 -23.51 -14.89 12.60
CA ALA A 172 -24.48 -15.44 11.62
C ALA A 172 -23.88 -16.03 10.32
N ARG A 173 -22.58 -16.35 10.25
CA ARG A 173 -21.98 -16.97 9.05
C ARG A 173 -21.39 -18.37 9.28
N TYR A 174 -21.98 -19.17 10.16
CA TYR A 174 -21.70 -20.62 10.23
C TYR A 174 -22.84 -21.56 9.81
N ASP A 175 -24.04 -21.08 9.46
CA ASP A 175 -25.20 -22.00 9.30
C ASP A 175 -25.76 -22.21 7.87
N TYR A 176 -25.18 -21.65 6.81
CA TYR A 176 -25.74 -21.81 5.45
C TYR A 176 -24.89 -22.60 4.45
N LYS A 177 -23.89 -23.38 4.91
CA LYS A 177 -23.16 -24.32 4.03
C LYS A 177 -23.29 -25.80 4.39
N GLU A 178 -24.09 -26.15 5.40
CA GLU A 178 -24.39 -27.56 5.73
C GLU A 178 -25.88 -27.95 5.63
N MET A 179 -26.76 -27.08 5.12
CA MET A 179 -28.11 -27.50 4.75
C MET A 179 -28.15 -27.97 3.29
N ASP A 180 -27.80 -29.24 3.12
CA ASP A 180 -28.01 -30.09 1.95
C ASP A 180 -29.53 -30.20 1.66
N PHE A 181 -30.13 -29.15 1.09
CA PHE A 181 -31.58 -29.08 0.82
C PHE A 181 -32.05 -30.05 -0.28
N GLU A 182 -31.13 -30.73 -0.98
CA GLU A 182 -31.46 -31.74 -1.99
C GLU A 182 -31.66 -33.16 -1.43
N LYS A 183 -31.43 -33.39 -0.13
CA LYS A 183 -31.53 -34.76 0.46
C LYS A 183 -32.75 -35.08 1.32
N LYS A 184 -33.72 -34.16 1.49
CA LYS A 184 -34.81 -34.38 2.47
C LYS A 184 -36.26 -34.27 2.02
N PHE A 185 -36.57 -34.15 0.73
CA PHE A 185 -37.96 -34.31 0.27
C PHE A 185 -38.02 -35.17 -1.00
N LYS A 186 -38.19 -36.48 -0.80
CA LYS A 186 -38.88 -37.34 -1.76
C LYS A 186 -40.35 -37.39 -1.31
N PHE A 187 -41.25 -36.85 -2.13
CA PHE A 187 -42.64 -37.27 -2.16
C PHE A 187 -42.76 -38.43 -3.13
#